data_AF-A0A6J4M1U6-F1
#
_entry.id   AF-A0A6J4M1U6-F1
#
_cell.length_a   1.000
_cell.length_b   1.000
_cell.length_c   1.000
_cell.angle_alpha   90.00
_cell.angle_beta   90.00
_cell.angle_gamma   90.00
#
_symmetry.space_group_name_H-M   'P 1'
#
loop_
_entity.id
_entity.type
_entity.pdbx_description
1 polymer ?
#
loop_
_entity_poly.entity_id
_entity_poly.type
_entity_poly.pdbx_seq_one_letter_code
_entity_poly.pdbx_strand_id
1 'polypeptide(L)' 'MDRAGQKEIVRQDVDGYLWSTPDELMERTARLAADDALRARLAAGALARAEHDSECAFAERWQAIAARHALGA' A
#
# COMPACT_ATOMS: atom_id res chain seq x y z
N MET A 1 -8.87 10.68 -15.55
CA MET A 1 -7.99 9.50 -15.40
C MET A 1 -7.12 9.76 -14.20
N ASP A 2 -7.39 9.09 -13.08
CA ASP A 2 -6.51 9.13 -11.91
C ASP A 2 -5.21 8.40 -12.27
N ARG A 3 -4.09 9.13 -12.29
CA ARG A 3 -2.80 8.63 -12.78
C ARG A 3 -1.91 8.07 -11.65
N ALA A 4 -2.38 8.09 -10.41
CA ALA A 4 -1.60 7.83 -9.21
C ALA A 4 -1.71 6.40 -8.64
N GLY A 5 -1.61 5.39 -9.50
CA GLY A 5 -1.74 4.00 -9.08
C GLY A 5 -3.19 3.59 -8.82
N GLN A 6 -3.40 2.28 -8.64
CA GLN A 6 -4.73 1.76 -8.33
C GLN A 6 -5.12 2.20 -6.92
N LYS A 7 -6.28 2.87 -6.78
CA LYS A 7 -6.84 3.31 -5.50
C LYS A 7 -7.00 2.19 -4.47
N GLU A 8 -7.04 0.95 -4.94
CA GLU A 8 -7.13 -0.26 -4.13
C GLU A 8 -5.82 -0.58 -3.38
N ILE A 9 -4.70 0.01 -3.81
CA ILE A 9 -3.35 -0.24 -3.28
C ILE A 9 -2.87 0.92 -2.41
N VAL A 10 -3.16 2.17 -2.77
CA VAL A 10 -2.68 3.37 -2.04
C VAL A 10 -3.81 3.99 -1.20
N ARG A 11 -3.59 4.05 0.10
CA ARG A 11 -4.40 4.81 1.07
C ARG A 11 -3.78 6.18 1.25
N GLN A 12 -4.53 7.18 0.79
CA GLN A 12 -4.20 8.59 0.89
C GLN A 12 -3.72 8.96 2.31
N ASP A 13 -2.56 9.62 2.37
CA ASP A 13 -1.90 10.12 3.60
C ASP A 13 -1.47 9.05 4.62
N VAL A 14 -1.64 7.75 4.32
CA VAL A 14 -1.28 6.63 5.21
C VAL A 14 -0.04 5.91 4.71
N ASP A 15 -0.09 5.42 3.48
CA ASP A 15 1.00 4.68 2.84
C ASP A 15 1.42 5.30 1.50
N GLY A 16 0.80 6.41 1.12
CA GLY A 16 1.20 7.20 -0.04
C GLY A 16 0.25 8.34 -0.35
N TYR A 17 0.41 8.88 -1.56
CA TYR A 17 -0.40 9.96 -2.09
C TYR A 17 -1.04 9.55 -3.42
N LEU A 18 -2.36 9.69 -3.49
CA LEU A 18 -3.09 9.69 -4.75
C LEU A 18 -3.02 11.09 -5.37
N TRP A 19 -3.01 11.18 -6.70
CA TRP A 19 -2.99 12.41 -7.48
C TRP A 19 -3.70 12.26 -8.82
N SER A 20 -4.30 13.36 -9.28
CA SER A 20 -5.09 13.39 -10.52
C SER A 20 -4.50 14.35 -11.56
N THR A 21 -3.60 15.25 -11.16
CA THR A 21 -2.95 16.23 -12.04
C THR A 21 -1.41 16.24 -11.89
N PRO A 22 -0.66 16.68 -12.92
CA PRO A 22 0.78 16.85 -12.80
C PRO A 22 1.21 17.85 -11.71
N ASP A 23 0.43 18.92 -11.49
CA ASP A 23 0.73 19.92 -10.47
C ASP A 23 0.66 19.31 -9.06
N GLU A 24 -0.37 18.50 -8.82
CA GLU A 24 -0.51 17.72 -7.59
C GLU A 24 0.66 16.75 -7.37
N LEU A 25 1.13 16.08 -8.45
CA LEU A 25 2.31 15.21 -8.37
C LEU A 25 3.56 16.01 -7.96
N MET A 26 3.77 17.18 -8.56
CA MET A 26 4.90 18.05 -8.24
C MET A 26 4.85 18.53 -6.79
N GLU A 27 3.70 19.03 -6.34
CA GLU A 27 3.49 19.51 -4.97
C GLU A 27 3.78 18.40 -3.95
N ARG A 28 3.17 17.22 -4.13
CA ARG A 28 3.31 16.10 -3.20
C ARG A 28 4.74 15.56 -3.18
N THR A 29 5.39 15.48 -4.33
CA THR A 29 6.79 15.06 -4.42
C THR A 29 7.70 16.05 -3.69
N ALA A 30 7.52 17.36 -3.91
CA ALA A 30 8.30 18.39 -3.23
C ALA A 30 8.10 18.33 -1.71
N ARG A 31 6.85 18.19 -1.26
CA ARG A 31 6.52 18.04 0.16
C ARG A 31 7.21 16.83 0.80
N LEU A 32 7.15 15.66 0.13
CA LEU A 32 7.77 14.43 0.63
C LEU A 32 9.30 14.49 0.65
N ALA A 33 9.90 15.18 -0.32
CA ALA A 33 11.34 15.38 -0.40
C ALA A 33 11.85 16.31 0.70
N ALA A 34 11.04 17.30 1.11
CA ALA A 34 11.40 18.29 2.12
C ALA A 34 11.08 17.87 3.57
N ASP A 35 10.27 16.83 3.78
CA ASP A 35 9.82 16.39 5.11
C ASP A 35 10.20 14.92 5.38
N ASP A 36 11.31 14.72 6.09
CA ASP A 36 11.83 13.41 6.46
C ASP A 36 10.89 12.61 7.37
N ALA A 37 10.20 13.30 8.29
CA ALA A 37 9.28 12.65 9.22
C ALA A 37 8.03 12.15 8.49
N LEU A 38 7.48 12.97 7.59
CA LEU A 38 6.39 12.57 6.70
C LEU A 38 6.81 11.37 5.85
N ARG A 39 8.00 11.42 5.25
CA ARG A 39 8.50 10.34 4.41
C ARG A 39 8.66 9.03 5.18
N ALA A 40 9.24 9.08 6.37
CA ALA A 40 9.36 7.90 7.23
C ALA A 40 7.99 7.31 7.61
N ARG A 41 7.01 8.18 7.93
CA ARG A 41 5.66 7.76 8.28
C ARG A 41 4.95 7.04 7.13
N LEU A 42 4.99 7.61 5.92
CA LEU A 42 4.36 6.98 4.75
C LEU A 42 5.08 5.68 4.37
N ALA A 43 6.42 5.65 4.45
CA ALA A 43 7.19 4.43 4.20
C ALA A 43 6.83 3.29 5.17
N ALA A 44 6.64 3.59 6.46
CA ALA A 44 6.19 2.62 7.44
C ALA A 44 4.78 2.08 7.12
N GLY A 45 3.86 2.95 6.71
CA GLY A 45 2.53 2.55 6.26
C GLY A 45 2.57 1.64 5.03
N ALA A 46 3.42 1.97 4.06
CA ALA A 46 3.61 1.19 2.85
C ALA A 46 4.19 -0.20 3.13
N LEU A 47 5.20 -0.28 4.02
CA LEU A 47 5.79 -1.55 4.43
C LEU A 47 4.78 -2.44 5.14
N ALA A 48 4.02 -1.90 6.09
CA ALA A 48 2.98 -2.65 6.80
C ALA A 48 1.91 -3.22 5.84
N ARG A 49 1.58 -2.47 4.77
CA ARG A 49 0.66 -2.97 3.75
C ARG A 49 1.30 -4.07 2.90
N ALA A 50 2.55 -3.91 2.49
CA ALA A 50 3.27 -4.93 1.74
C ALA A 50 3.38 -6.26 2.53
N GLU A 51 3.59 -6.20 3.84
CA GLU A 51 3.58 -7.38 4.71
C GLU A 51 2.22 -8.09 4.71
N HIS A 52 1.12 -7.33 4.77
CA HIS A 52 -0.24 -7.88 4.70
C HIS A 52 -0.50 -8.64 3.40
N ASP A 53 0.05 -8.15 2.29
CA ASP A 53 -0.13 -8.72 0.94
C ASP A 53 1.01 -9.68 0.54
N SER A 54 1.88 -10.07 1.47
CA SER A 54 3.01 -10.97 1.24
C SER A 54 2.59 -12.41 0.91
N GLU A 55 3.49 -13.16 0.23
CA GLU A 55 3.29 -14.58 -0.04
C GLU A 55 3.08 -15.40 1.23
N CYS A 56 3.81 -15.09 2.31
CA CYS A 56 3.64 -15.75 3.61
C CYS A 56 2.23 -15.52 4.17
N ALA A 57 1.78 -14.25 4.23
CA ALA A 57 0.44 -13.91 4.71
C ALA A 57 -0.65 -14.53 3.82
N PHE A 58 -0.41 -14.60 2.50
CA PHE A 58 -1.29 -15.31 1.58
C PHE A 58 -1.35 -16.81 1.89
N ALA A 59 -0.21 -17.47 2.04
CA ALA A 59 -0.13 -18.91 2.30
C ALA A 59 -0.83 -19.28 3.63
N GLU A 60 -0.63 -18.49 4.68
CA GLU A 60 -1.31 -18.67 5.97
C GLU A 60 -2.84 -18.57 5.83
N ARG A 61 -3.33 -17.52 5.15
CA ARG A 61 -4.77 -17.33 4.90
C ARG A 61 -5.33 -18.46 4.03
N TRP A 62 -4.59 -18.87 3.01
CA TRP A 62 -4.98 -19.98 2.14
C TRP A 62 -5.10 -21.29 2.92
N GLN A 63 -4.09 -21.63 3.73
CA GLN A 63 -4.11 -22.83 4.56
C GLN A 63 -5.29 -22.83 5.54
N ALA A 64 -5.60 -21.69 6.17
CA ALA A 64 -6.76 -21.55 7.04
C ALA A 64 -8.08 -21.80 6.30
N ILE A 65 -8.23 -21.27 5.08
CA ILE A 65 -9.40 -21.48 4.22
C ILE A 65 -9.49 -22.95 3.80
N ALA A 66 -8.39 -23.53 3.33
CA ALA A 66 -8.33 -24.92 2.88
C ALA A 66 -8.73 -25.88 4.01
N ALA A 67 -8.19 -25.68 5.21
CA ALA A 67 -8.53 -26.46 6.40
C ALA A 67 -10.03 -26.32 6.77
N ARG A 68 -10.57 -25.10 6.73
CA ARG A 68 -11.99 -24.84 7.03
C ARG A 68 -12.94 -25.56 6.08
N HIS A 69 -12.55 -25.69 4.81
CA HIS A 69 -13.39 -26.28 3.76
C HIS A 69 -13.01 -27.74 3.44
N ALA A 70 -12.11 -28.35 4.21
CA ALA A 70 -11.55 -29.68 3.94
C ALA A 70 -11.04 -29.83 2.50
N LEU A 71 -10.51 -28.74 1.94
CA LEU A 71 -9.88 -28.72 0.63
C LEU A 71 -8.44 -29.20 0.79
N GLY A 72 -8.28 -30.51 0.94
CA GLY A 72 -6.99 -31.19 0.88
C GLY A 72 -6.87 -32.00 -0.41
N ALA A 73 -5.67 -32.01 -1.00
CA ALA A 73 -5.27 -33.02 -1.98
C ALA A 73 -5.12 -34.39 -1.31
#